data_AF-A0A257SHF9-F1
#
_entry.id   AF-A0A257SHF9-F1
#
_cell.length_a   1.000
_cell.length_b   1.000
_cell.length_c   1.000
_cell.angle_alpha   90.00
_cell.angle_beta   90.00
_cell.angle_gamma   90.00
#
_symmetry.space_group_name_H-M   'P 1'
#
loop_
_entity.id
_entity.type
_entity.pdbx_description
1 polymer ?
#
loop_
_entity_poly.entity_id
_entity_poly.type
_entity_poly.pdbx_seq_one_letter_code
_entity_poly.pdbx_strand_id
1 'polypeptide(L)' 'MIDLRYVKKLIDIIDGSTVDSIEISSDKGLKIRISKTPSQRGTVQMTAPVQMPPMIQSPAVEARTT' A
#
# COMPACT_ATOMS: atom_id res chain seq x y z
N MET A 1 -7.94 -17.93 28.88
CA MET A 1 -6.83 -17.45 28.03
C MET A 1 -7.03 -17.99 26.63
N ILE A 2 -6.77 -17.21 25.59
CA ILE A 2 -6.84 -17.68 24.21
C ILE A 2 -5.64 -18.62 23.95
N ASP A 3 -5.87 -19.78 23.31
CA ASP A 3 -4.77 -20.72 23.00
C ASP A 3 -4.06 -20.29 21.71
N LEU A 4 -2.83 -19.79 21.86
CA LEU A 4 -2.01 -19.31 20.75
C LEU A 4 -1.58 -20.43 19.77
N ARG A 5 -1.51 -21.70 20.22
CA ARG A 5 -1.20 -22.83 19.33
C ARG A 5 -2.33 -23.06 18.35
N TYR A 6 -3.57 -22.90 18.82
CA TYR A 6 -4.76 -23.03 17.98
C TYR A 6 -4.84 -21.88 16.98
N VAL A 7 -4.56 -20.64 17.43
CA VAL A 7 -4.48 -19.46 16.55
C VAL A 7 -3.41 -19.64 15.48
N LYS A 8 -2.21 -20.14 15.84
CA LYS A 8 -1.15 -20.41 14.87
C LYS A 8 -1.58 -21.42 13.81
N LYS A 9 -2.23 -22.52 14.21
CA LYS A 9 -2.71 -23.53 13.27
C LYS A 9 -3.73 -22.95 12.27
N LEU A 10 -4.62 -22.08 12.73
CA LEU A 10 -5.57 -21.38 11.85
C LEU A 10 -4.85 -20.45 10.87
N ILE A 11 -3.81 -19.74 11.31
CA ILE A 11 -2.97 -18.90 10.44
C ILE A 11 -2.29 -19.76 9.38
N ASP A 12 -1.65 -20.88 9.75
CA ASP A 12 -0.97 -21.77 8.80
C ASP A 12 -1.95 -22.34 7.74
N ILE A 13 -3.20 -22.64 8.13
CA ILE A 13 -4.26 -23.09 7.22
C ILE A 13 -4.72 -21.96 6.28
N ILE A 14 -4.89 -20.75 6.79
CA ILE A 14 -5.27 -19.58 5.99
C ILE A 14 -4.16 -19.25 4.99
N ASP A 15 -2.90 -19.29 5.42
CA ASP A 15 -1.75 -18.88 4.61
C ASP A 15 -1.62 -19.71 3.33
N GLY A 16 -1.75 -21.04 3.43
CA GLY A 16 -1.78 -21.95 2.28
C GLY A 16 -3.09 -21.95 1.47
N SER A 17 -4.09 -21.18 1.88
CA SER A 17 -5.42 -21.11 1.25
C SER A 17 -5.61 -19.84 0.41
N THR A 18 -6.59 -19.84 -0.50
CA THR A 18 -7.06 -18.65 -1.20
C THR A 18 -7.97 -17.76 -0.34
N VAL A 19 -8.19 -18.15 0.92
CA VAL A 19 -9.04 -17.41 1.86
C VAL A 19 -8.30 -16.18 2.40
N ASP A 20 -8.87 -14.99 2.19
CA ASP A 20 -8.30 -13.73 2.68
C ASP A 20 -8.62 -13.45 4.15
N SER A 21 -9.75 -13.95 4.67
CA SER A 21 -10.10 -13.77 6.07
C SER A 21 -11.04 -14.83 6.61
N ILE A 22 -10.93 -15.09 7.92
CA ILE A 22 -11.83 -15.96 8.68
C ILE A 22 -12.44 -15.15 9.82
N GLU A 23 -13.76 -15.28 9.99
CA GLU A 23 -14.50 -14.77 11.14
C GLU A 23 -15.10 -15.93 11.92
N ILE A 24 -14.78 -16.01 13.22
CA ILE A 24 -15.31 -17.00 14.15
C ILE A 24 -16.18 -16.24 15.15
N SER A 25 -17.46 -16.58 15.18
CA SER A 25 -18.39 -16.09 16.19
C SER A 25 -18.68 -17.21 17.18
N SER A 26 -18.68 -16.88 18.47
CA SER A 26 -19.16 -17.77 19.53
C SER A 26 -20.62 -17.46 19.84
N ASP A 27 -21.36 -18.45 20.34
CA ASP A 27 -22.78 -18.31 20.70
C ASP A 27 -23.02 -17.23 21.78
N LYS A 28 -21.99 -16.94 22.57
CA LYS A 28 -21.97 -15.90 23.60
C LYS A 28 -21.55 -14.51 23.09
N GLY A 29 -21.48 -14.32 21.77
CA GLY A 29 -21.20 -13.02 21.14
C GLY A 29 -19.71 -12.66 20.99
N LEU A 30 -18.79 -13.57 21.30
CA LEU A 30 -17.36 -13.34 21.06
C LEU A 30 -17.06 -13.49 19.57
N LYS A 31 -16.41 -12.48 18.96
CA LYS A 31 -16.00 -12.52 17.55
C LYS A 31 -14.49 -12.42 17.42
N ILE A 32 -13.88 -13.33 16.65
CA ILE A 32 -12.47 -13.31 16.28
C ILE A 32 -12.38 -13.20 14.77
N ARG A 33 -11.67 -12.19 14.26
CA ARG A 33 -11.41 -12.02 12.83
C ARG A 33 -9.91 -12.08 12.56
N ILE A 34 -9.51 -12.94 11.64
CA ILE A 34 -8.14 -13.06 11.14
C ILE A 34 -8.19 -12.73 9.66
N SER A 35 -7.40 -11.76 9.20
CA SER A 35 -7.29 -11.41 7.78
C SER A 35 -5.83 -11.42 7.35
N LYS A 36 -5.56 -11.95 6.15
CA LYS A 36 -4.28 -11.75 5.48
C LYS A 36 -4.13 -10.26 5.27
N THR A 37 -3.04 -9.67 5.76
CA THR A 37 -2.64 -8.35 5.29
C THR A 37 -2.29 -8.55 3.82
N PRO A 38 -3.03 -7.95 2.86
CA PRO A 38 -2.55 -7.98 1.49
C PRO A 38 -1.18 -7.34 1.56
N SER A 39 -0.14 -8.11 1.24
CA SER A 39 1.14 -7.50 0.95
C SER A 39 0.84 -6.59 -0.22
N GLN A 40 0.66 -5.30 0.08
CA GLN A 40 0.66 -4.24 -0.89
C GLN A 40 2.06 -4.32 -1.50
N ARG A 41 2.21 -5.25 -2.44
CA ARG A 41 3.36 -5.42 -3.30
C ARG A 41 3.52 -4.04 -3.89
N GLY A 42 4.54 -3.33 -3.40
CA GLY A 42 4.69 -1.90 -3.57
C GLY A 42 4.30 -1.49 -4.98
N THR A 43 3.10 -0.93 -5.11
CA THR A 43 2.87 0.02 -6.18
C THR A 43 3.75 1.17 -5.77
N VAL A 44 4.99 1.16 -6.25
CA VAL A 44 5.80 2.35 -6.37
C VAL A 44 4.84 3.43 -6.85
N GLN A 45 4.50 4.35 -5.95
CA GLN A 45 3.86 5.58 -6.36
C GLN A 45 4.96 6.25 -7.17
N MET A 46 4.99 5.98 -8.48
CA MET A 46 5.77 6.78 -9.41
C MET A 46 5.14 8.16 -9.32
N THR A 47 5.73 9.01 -8.49
CA THR A 47 5.57 10.43 -8.57
C THR A 47 5.96 10.81 -10.00
N ALA A 48 4.96 11.17 -10.80
CA ALA A 48 5.17 11.67 -12.14
C ALA A 48 6.17 12.84 -12.06
N PRO A 49 7.20 12.90 -12.92
CA PRO A 49 8.09 14.04 -12.95
C PRO A 49 7.26 15.28 -13.26
N VAL A 50 7.24 16.22 -12.30
CA VAL A 50 6.67 17.54 -12.48
C VAL A 50 7.46 18.21 -13.60
N GLN A 51 6.82 18.47 -14.74
CA GLN A 51 7.43 19.21 -15.84
C GLN A 51 7.71 20.64 -15.35
N MET A 52 8.99 21.00 -15.24
CA MET A 52 9.39 22.38 -15.00
C MET A 52 9.05 23.22 -16.24
N PRO A 53 8.39 24.38 -16.10
CA PRO A 53 8.12 25.25 -17.23
C PRO A 53 9.44 25.77 -17.83
N PRO A 54 9.51 25.95 -19.16
CA PRO A 54 10.72 26.44 -19.82
C PRO A 54 11.00 27.87 -19.37
N MET A 55 12.16 28.09 -18.77
CA MET A 55 12.70 29.44 -18.63
C MET A 55 13.07 29.93 -20.02
N ILE A 56 12.26 30.86 -20.53
CA ILE A 56 12.55 31.59 -21.75
C ILE A 56 13.69 32.54 -21.42
N GLN A 57 14.91 32.16 -21.80
CA GLN A 57 16.02 33.10 -21.86
C GLN A 57 15.76 33.99 -23.08
N SER A 58 15.50 35.27 -22.85
CA SER A 58 15.51 36.28 -23.92
C SER A 58 16.95 36.77 -24.11
N PRO A 59 17.60 36.51 -25.25
CA PRO A 59 18.77 37.28 -25.65
C PRO A 59 18.30 38.53 -26.42
N ALA A 60 18.73 39.70 -25.98
CA ALA A 60 18.86 40.83 -26.87
C ALA A 60 20.16 41.54 -26.53
N VAL A 61 21.21 41.05 -27.20
CA VAL A 61 22.47 41.75 -27.40
C VAL A 61 22.19 43.05 -28.15
N GLU A 62 22.56 44.14 -27.50
CA GLU A 62 23.21 45.34 -28.02
C GLU A 62 23.39 45.48 -29.54
N ALA A 63 22.83 46.57 -30.11
CA ALA A 63 23.31 47.15 -31.35
C ALA A 63 23.06 48.68 -31.42
N ARG A 64 24.11 49.44 -31.09
CA ARG A 64 24.66 50.64 -31.76
C ARG A 64 23.74 51.68 -32.47
N THR A 65 23.93 52.93 -32.02
CA THR A 65 24.31 54.13 -32.83
C THR A 65 23.35 54.64 -33.92
N THR A 66 22.81 55.86 -33.71
CA THR A 66 22.82 56.99 -34.66
C THR A 66 22.63 58.29 -33.88
#